data_AF-A0A183HQJ5-F1
#
_entry.id   AF-A0A183HQJ5-F1
#
_cell.length_a   1.000
_cell.length_b   1.000
_cell.length_c   1.000
_cell.angle_alpha   90.00
_cell.angle_beta   90.00
_cell.angle_gamma   90.00
#
_symmetry.space_group_name_H-M   'P 1'
#
loop_
_entity.id
_entity.type
_entity.pdbx_description
1 polymer ?
#
loop_
_entity_poly.entity_id
_entity_poly.type
_entity_poly.pdbx_seq_one_letter_code
_entity_poly.pdbx_strand_id
1 'polypeptide(L)'
;GRVEFENNERLGLVEILQWKNGSYVNFGIYDGTEAVLRLNPALENWIPPLDSTIVVRERQHVAVLLFVMLSLIALGGVGMAIVFLVINIRFQNHRYIKMSSPNMNNLIIAGSICTYFSVILLGFDTRFVSADTFVALCYVR
;
A
#
# COMPACT_ATOMS: atom_id res chain seq x y z
N GLY A 1 56.39 -1.80 -18.37
CA GLY A 1 55.32 -2.82 -18.43
C GLY A 1 55.56 -3.76 -19.60
N ARG A 2 54.87 -4.90 -19.62
CA ARG A 2 54.77 -5.81 -20.75
C ARG A 2 54.27 -5.04 -21.99
N VAL A 3 54.75 -5.39 -23.18
CA VAL A 3 54.40 -4.71 -24.44
C VAL A 3 53.64 -5.71 -25.30
N GLU A 4 52.43 -5.33 -25.69
CA GLU A 4 51.55 -6.14 -26.53
C GLU A 4 50.80 -5.22 -27.50
N PHE A 5 50.44 -5.74 -28.67
CA PHE A 5 49.80 -4.98 -29.73
C PHE A 5 48.53 -5.69 -30.20
N GLU A 6 47.48 -4.90 -30.43
CA GLU A 6 46.22 -5.34 -31.02
C GLU A 6 45.82 -4.34 -32.10
N ASN A 7 45.51 -4.81 -33.32
CA ASN A 7 45.15 -3.94 -34.45
C ASN A 7 46.16 -2.80 -34.72
N ASN A 8 47.46 -3.08 -34.58
CA ASN A 8 48.56 -2.11 -34.67
C ASN A 8 48.57 -1.00 -33.59
N GLU A 9 47.75 -1.12 -32.56
CA GLU A 9 47.76 -0.23 -31.39
C GLU A 9 48.45 -0.93 -30.21
N ARG A 10 49.18 -0.15 -29.41
CA ARG A 10 49.84 -0.68 -28.21
C ARG A 10 48.84 -0.76 -27.07
N LEU A 11 48.66 -1.95 -26.52
CA LEU A 11 47.93 -2.16 -25.29
C LEU A 11 48.76 -1.63 -24.12
N GLY A 12 48.15 -0.74 -23.33
CA GLY A 12 48.81 -0.03 -22.24
C GLY A 12 47.98 -0.01 -20.96
N LEU A 13 48.50 0.70 -19.97
CA LEU A 13 47.77 0.97 -18.74
C LEU A 13 46.97 2.27 -18.90
N VAL A 14 45.72 2.25 -18.46
CA VAL A 14 44.85 3.42 -18.41
C VAL A 14 44.60 3.77 -16.96
N GLU A 15 45.00 4.98 -16.55
CA GLU A 15 44.73 5.51 -15.22
C GLU A 15 43.38 6.22 -15.20
N ILE A 16 42.55 5.87 -14.23
CA ILE A 16 41.24 6.49 -14.00
C ILE A 16 41.38 7.41 -12.79
N LEU A 17 41.21 8.71 -13.00
CA LEU A 17 41.33 9.73 -11.95
C LEU A 17 39.94 10.21 -11.52
N GLN A 18 39.75 10.43 -10.22
CA GLN A 18 38.56 11.05 -9.65
C GLN A 18 38.93 12.37 -8.98
N TRP A 19 38.19 13.43 -9.30
CA TRP A 19 38.33 14.71 -8.62
C TRP A 19 37.69 14.64 -7.22
N LYS A 20 38.50 14.81 -6.17
CA LYS A 20 38.06 14.84 -4.77
C LYS A 20 38.82 15.92 -4.00
N ASN A 21 38.09 16.71 -3.22
CA ASN A 21 38.65 17.69 -2.28
C ASN A 21 39.73 18.61 -2.90
N GLY A 22 39.50 19.09 -4.13
CA GLY A 22 40.42 20.01 -4.82
C GLY A 22 41.63 19.36 -5.51
N SER A 23 41.70 18.04 -5.59
CA SER A 23 42.79 17.32 -6.25
C SER A 23 42.31 16.10 -7.05
N TYR A 24 43.09 15.67 -8.04
CA TYR A 24 42.88 14.40 -8.73
C TYR A 24 43.49 13.26 -7.94
N VAL A 25 42.68 12.26 -7.61
CA VAL A 25 43.08 11.04 -6.90
C VAL A 25 42.94 9.86 -7.85
N ASN A 26 43.91 8.95 -7.87
CA ASN A 26 43.83 7.73 -8.65
C ASN A 26 42.72 6.81 -8.09
N PHE A 27 41.70 6.57 -8.91
CA PHE A 27 40.52 5.75 -8.62
C PHE A 27 40.76 4.28 -8.95
N GLY A 28 41.53 4.02 -10.01
CA GLY A 28 41.84 2.67 -10.47
C GLY A 28 42.68 2.68 -11.73
N ILE A 29 43.24 1.52 -12.06
CA ILE A 29 44.06 1.30 -13.23
C ILE A 29 43.45 0.15 -14.03
N TYR A 30 43.23 0.38 -15.32
CA TYR A 30 42.84 -0.65 -16.27
C TYR A 30 44.07 -1.11 -17.04
N ASP A 31 44.34 -2.43 -17.01
CA ASP A 31 45.40 -3.05 -17.79
C ASP A 31 44.83 -3.57 -19.11
N GLY A 32 45.19 -2.95 -20.23
CA GLY A 32 44.74 -3.36 -21.55
C GLY A 32 45.29 -4.71 -22.02
N THR A 33 46.38 -5.20 -21.42
CA THR A 33 46.96 -6.51 -21.78
C THR A 33 46.28 -7.67 -21.07
N GLU A 34 45.86 -7.48 -19.82
CA GLU A 34 45.14 -8.49 -19.04
C GLU A 34 43.61 -8.32 -19.11
N ALA A 35 43.13 -7.19 -19.63
CA ALA A 35 41.72 -6.76 -19.59
C ALA A 35 41.15 -6.71 -18.16
N VAL A 36 41.98 -6.34 -17.18
CA VAL A 36 41.61 -6.29 -15.76
C VAL A 36 41.56 -4.85 -15.27
N LEU A 37 40.44 -4.48 -14.65
CA LEU A 37 40.30 -3.23 -13.89
C LEU A 37 40.66 -3.46 -12.42
N ARG A 38 41.71 -2.78 -11.94
CA ARG A 38 42.12 -2.78 -10.54
C ARG A 38 41.72 -1.47 -9.89
N LEU A 39 40.70 -1.52 -9.04
CA LEU A 39 40.23 -0.37 -8.26
C LEU A 39 41.18 -0.12 -7.08
N ASN A 40 41.33 1.15 -6.72
CA ASN A 40 42.12 1.52 -5.55
C ASN A 40 41.32 1.16 -4.27
N PRO A 41 41.88 0.33 -3.36
CA PRO A 41 41.18 -0.12 -2.15
C PRO A 41 40.80 1.01 -1.19
N ALA A 42 41.44 2.19 -1.30
CA ALA A 42 41.06 3.38 -0.53
C ALA A 42 39.64 3.91 -0.84
N LEU A 43 38.94 3.33 -1.83
CA LEU A 43 37.59 3.71 -2.24
C LEU A 43 36.50 2.70 -1.83
N GLU A 44 36.79 1.78 -0.90
CA GLU A 44 35.88 0.71 -0.44
C GLU A 44 34.48 1.19 0.00
N ASN A 45 34.36 2.46 0.42
CA ASN A 45 33.09 3.04 0.88
C ASN A 45 32.30 3.81 -0.20
N TRP A 46 32.76 3.86 -1.46
CA TRP A 46 32.05 4.55 -2.53
C TRP A 46 31.09 3.61 -3.26
N ILE A 47 29.79 3.86 -3.12
CA ILE A 47 28.74 3.12 -3.84
C ILE A 47 28.31 3.96 -5.04
N PRO A 48 28.41 3.45 -6.29
CA PRO A 48 27.94 4.17 -7.46
C PRO A 48 26.42 4.36 -7.39
N PRO A 49 25.89 5.52 -7.81
CA PRO A 49 24.45 5.70 -7.94
C PRO A 49 23.89 4.77 -9.02
N LEU A 50 22.64 4.34 -8.85
CA LEU A 50 21.93 3.57 -9.87
C LEU A 50 21.62 4.45 -11.08
N ASP A 51 21.47 3.82 -12.25
CA ASP A 51 21.11 4.46 -13.52
C ASP A 51 19.66 5.00 -13.54
N SER A 52 18.82 4.50 -12.65
CA SER A 52 17.40 4.75 -12.61
C SER A 52 16.84 4.71 -11.18
N THR A 53 15.65 5.29 -11.01
CA THR A 53 14.97 5.32 -9.72
C THR A 53 14.23 4.01 -9.46
N ILE A 54 14.26 3.56 -8.20
CA ILE A 54 13.50 2.38 -7.76
C ILE A 54 12.07 2.81 -7.43
N VAL A 55 11.09 2.31 -8.19
CA VAL A 55 9.67 2.60 -7.96
C VAL A 55 9.08 1.55 -7.01
N VAL A 56 8.80 1.97 -5.78
CA VAL A 56 8.11 1.12 -4.77
C VAL A 56 6.63 1.50 -4.74
N ARG A 57 5.76 0.52 -5.02
CA ARG A 57 4.30 0.70 -4.92
C ARG A 57 3.82 0.31 -3.53
N GLU A 58 3.45 1.30 -2.73
CA GLU A 58 2.81 1.09 -1.43
C GLU A 58 1.30 1.29 -1.52
N ARG A 59 0.53 0.40 -0.88
CA ARG A 59 -0.91 0.56 -0.76
C ARG A 59 -1.22 1.53 0.37
N GLN A 60 -1.92 2.61 0.06
CA GLN A 60 -2.50 3.49 1.06
C GLN A 60 -3.86 2.95 1.50
N HIS A 61 -4.14 3.07 2.79
CA HIS A 61 -5.34 2.52 3.40
C HIS A 61 -5.96 3.54 4.34
N VAL A 62 -7.23 3.34 4.66
CA VAL A 62 -7.96 4.17 5.63
C VAL A 62 -7.32 4.08 7.02
N ALA A 63 -7.31 5.19 7.74
CA ALA A 63 -6.81 5.22 9.12
C ALA A 63 -7.62 4.26 10.00
N VAL A 64 -6.92 3.36 10.71
CA VAL A 64 -7.54 2.34 11.57
C VAL A 64 -8.44 2.97 12.62
N LEU A 65 -8.04 4.12 13.18
CA LEU A 65 -8.83 4.86 14.15
C LEU A 65 -10.20 5.27 13.58
N LEU A 66 -10.23 5.82 12.37
CA LEU A 66 -11.48 6.24 11.72
C LEU A 66 -12.39 5.04 11.47
N PHE A 67 -11.81 3.93 10.99
CA PHE A 67 -12.57 2.70 10.75
C PHE A 67 -13.23 2.21 12.05
N VAL A 68 -12.45 2.06 13.13
CA VAL A 68 -12.97 1.58 14.42
C VAL A 68 -14.09 2.49 14.95
N MET A 69 -13.90 3.80 14.93
CA MET A 69 -14.90 4.75 15.44
C MET A 69 -16.22 4.67 14.64
N LEU A 70 -16.14 4.64 13.31
CA LEU A 70 -17.32 4.52 12.46
C LEU A 70 -18.01 3.16 12.60
N SER A 71 -17.25 2.07 12.71
CA SER A 71 -17.80 0.74 12.95
C SER A 71 -18.53 0.65 14.29
N LEU A 72 -18.00 1.25 15.36
CA LEU A 72 -18.67 1.27 16.67
C LEU A 72 -20.00 2.04 16.61
N ILE A 73 -20.02 3.19 15.93
CA ILE A 73 -21.25 3.97 15.75
C ILE A 73 -22.28 3.17 14.93
N ALA A 74 -21.85 2.52 13.85
CA ALA A 74 -22.72 1.68 13.01
C ALA A 74 -23.29 0.50 13.80
N LEU A 75 -22.48 -0.20 14.60
CA LEU A 75 -22.94 -1.28 15.48
C LEU A 75 -23.96 -0.79 16.52
N GLY A 76 -23.74 0.39 17.10
CA GLY A 76 -24.72 1.04 17.97
C GLY A 76 -26.04 1.32 17.24
N GLY A 77 -25.97 1.80 16.00
CA GLY A 77 -27.12 2.01 15.11
C GLY A 77 -27.92 0.74 14.85
N VAL A 78 -27.23 -0.37 14.53
CA VAL A 78 -27.86 -1.70 14.35
C VAL A 78 -28.57 -2.15 15.62
N GLY A 79 -27.91 -2.01 16.79
CA GLY A 79 -28.51 -2.36 18.07
C GLY A 79 -29.80 -1.58 18.35
N MET A 80 -29.79 -0.27 18.15
CA MET A 80 -30.99 0.57 18.30
C MET A 80 -32.09 0.20 17.29
N ALA A 81 -31.73 -0.07 16.03
CA ALA A 81 -32.67 -0.46 14.99
C ALA A 81 -33.37 -1.79 15.34
N ILE A 82 -32.63 -2.78 15.86
CA ILE A 82 -33.21 -4.06 16.32
C ILE A 82 -34.18 -3.84 17.48
N VAL A 83 -33.83 -2.99 18.46
CA VAL A 83 -34.73 -2.66 19.57
C VAL A 83 -36.03 -2.03 19.05
N PHE A 84 -35.93 -1.08 18.13
CA PHE A 84 -37.12 -0.49 17.50
C PHE A 84 -37.93 -1.49 16.69
N LEU A 85 -37.29 -2.43 16.00
CA LEU A 85 -37.98 -3.50 15.29
C LEU A 85 -38.78 -4.38 16.25
N VAL A 86 -38.17 -4.80 17.37
CA VAL A 86 -38.81 -5.63 18.39
C VAL A 86 -40.01 -4.90 19.01
N ILE A 87 -39.85 -3.61 19.33
CA ILE A 87 -40.94 -2.78 19.85
C ILE A 87 -42.06 -2.66 18.80
N ASN A 88 -41.72 -2.43 17.53
CA ASN A 88 -42.71 -2.28 16.45
C ASN A 88 -43.55 -3.54 16.27
N ILE A 89 -42.90 -4.71 16.29
CA ILE A 89 -43.57 -6.02 16.18
C ILE A 89 -44.38 -6.33 17.45
N ARG A 90 -43.84 -6.08 18.65
CA ARG A 90 -44.48 -6.43 19.91
C ARG A 90 -45.74 -5.60 20.19
N PHE A 91 -45.70 -4.31 19.89
CA PHE A 91 -46.80 -3.37 20.11
C PHE A 91 -47.67 -3.13 18.86
N GLN A 92 -47.58 -3.99 17.84
CA GLN A 92 -48.34 -3.88 16.58
C GLN A 92 -49.86 -3.76 16.75
N ASN A 93 -50.42 -4.25 17.87
CA ASN A 93 -51.85 -4.20 18.18
C ASN A 93 -52.30 -2.90 18.85
N HIS A 94 -51.37 -2.00 19.20
CA HIS A 94 -51.70 -0.72 19.83
C HIS A 94 -52.24 0.28 18.80
N ARG A 95 -53.36 0.96 19.10
CA ARG A 95 -54.10 1.82 18.14
C ARG A 95 -53.23 2.90 17.47
N TYR A 96 -52.26 3.45 18.20
CA TYR A 96 -51.31 4.45 17.69
C TYR A 96 -50.32 3.88 16.66
N ILE A 97 -49.77 2.69 16.90
CA ILE A 97 -48.79 2.06 15.99
C ILE A 97 -49.48 1.52 14.74
N LYS A 98 -50.72 1.04 14.88
CA LYS A 98 -51.52 0.52 13.76
C LYS A 98 -51.91 1.61 12.74
N MET A 99 -52.12 2.87 13.17
CA MET A 99 -52.36 3.99 12.25
C MET A 99 -51.12 4.46 11.49
N SER A 100 -49.92 4.06 11.93
CA SER A 100 -48.64 4.46 11.35
C SER A 100 -48.07 3.49 10.31
N SER A 101 -48.88 2.59 9.75
CA SER A 101 -48.48 1.60 8.73
C SER A 101 -47.32 0.68 9.20
N PRO A 102 -47.59 -0.30 10.08
CA PRO A 102 -46.54 -1.14 10.71
C PRO A 102 -45.64 -1.88 9.71
N ASN A 103 -46.18 -2.34 8.57
CA ASN A 103 -45.38 -3.03 7.55
C ASN A 103 -44.35 -2.10 6.88
N MET A 104 -44.70 -0.82 6.66
CA MET A 104 -43.78 0.17 6.10
C MET A 104 -42.69 0.53 7.10
N ASN A 105 -43.03 0.68 8.39
CA ASN A 105 -42.04 0.95 9.44
C ASN A 105 -41.04 -0.21 9.58
N ASN A 106 -41.51 -1.46 9.52
CA ASN A 106 -40.62 -2.63 9.51
C ASN A 106 -39.68 -2.64 8.30
N LEU A 107 -40.16 -2.25 7.12
CA LEU A 107 -39.33 -2.15 5.90
C LEU A 107 -38.27 -1.05 6.02
N ILE A 108 -38.63 0.11 6.57
CA ILE A 108 -37.69 1.22 6.82
C ILE A 108 -36.60 0.80 7.81
N ILE A 109 -36.98 0.11 8.89
CA ILE A 109 -36.02 -0.40 9.88
C ILE A 109 -35.11 -1.49 9.28
N ALA A 110 -35.65 -2.38 8.44
CA ALA A 110 -34.84 -3.34 7.71
C ALA A 110 -33.83 -2.65 6.78
N GLY A 111 -34.27 -1.60 6.08
CA GLY A 111 -33.41 -0.77 5.24
C GLY A 111 -32.29 -0.08 6.03
N SER A 112 -32.58 0.46 7.22
CA SER A 112 -31.57 1.09 8.06
C SER A 112 -30.55 0.10 8.61
N ILE A 113 -30.97 -1.13 8.94
CA ILE A 113 -30.04 -2.20 9.31
C ILE A 113 -29.08 -2.50 8.15
N CYS A 114 -29.58 -2.63 6.92
CA CYS A 114 -28.76 -2.85 5.73
C CYS A 114 -27.77 -1.71 5.48
N THR A 115 -28.17 -0.44 5.64
CA THR A 115 -27.25 0.69 5.45
C THR A 115 -26.15 0.74 6.50
N TYR A 116 -26.46 0.43 7.77
CA TYR A 116 -25.42 0.30 8.80
C TYR A 116 -24.43 -0.83 8.50
N PHE A 117 -24.89 -1.97 7.96
CA PHE A 117 -24.00 -3.03 7.51
C PHE A 117 -23.11 -2.59 6.33
N SER A 118 -23.65 -1.85 5.37
CA SER A 118 -22.87 -1.33 4.24
C SER A 118 -21.71 -0.43 4.71
N VAL A 119 -21.91 0.41 5.75
CA VAL A 119 -20.83 1.21 6.35
C VAL A 119 -19.70 0.33 6.90
N ILE A 120 -20.03 -0.79 7.53
CA ILE A 120 -19.03 -1.74 8.05
C ILE A 120 -18.29 -2.42 6.89
N LEU A 121 -19.02 -2.89 5.87
CA LEU A 121 -18.45 -3.51 4.67
C LEU A 121 -17.55 -2.53 3.90
N LEU A 122 -17.89 -1.24 3.91
CA LEU A 122 -17.10 -0.21 3.24
C LEU A 122 -15.69 -0.07 3.83
N GLY A 123 -15.59 -0.25 5.14
CA GLY A 123 -14.32 -0.11 5.87
C GLY A 123 -13.42 -1.34 5.81
N PHE A 124 -13.92 -2.49 5.33
CA PHE A 124 -13.06 -3.65 5.06
C PHE A 124 -12.17 -3.39 3.84
N ASP A 125 -10.87 -3.63 4.03
CA ASP A 125 -9.81 -3.44 3.05
C ASP A 125 -8.93 -4.69 3.01
N THR A 126 -8.07 -4.78 1.99
CA THR A 126 -7.07 -5.84 1.76
C THR A 126 -6.06 -6.04 2.89
N ARG A 127 -6.08 -5.20 3.94
CA ARG A 127 -5.35 -5.42 5.20
C ARG A 127 -5.92 -6.56 6.02
N PHE A 128 -7.23 -6.74 5.99
CA PHE A 128 -7.95 -7.69 6.84
C PHE A 128 -8.45 -8.91 6.06
N VAL A 129 -8.59 -8.76 4.75
CA VAL A 129 -9.32 -9.67 3.88
C VAL A 129 -8.45 -10.00 2.66
N SER A 130 -8.49 -11.23 2.15
CA SER A 130 -7.71 -11.62 0.97
C SER A 130 -8.23 -10.91 -0.29
N ALA A 131 -7.40 -10.80 -1.33
CA ALA A 131 -7.76 -10.10 -2.56
C ALA A 131 -9.05 -10.63 -3.21
N ASP A 132 -9.25 -11.95 -3.22
CA ASP A 132 -10.44 -12.57 -3.81
C ASP A 132 -11.71 -12.23 -3.01
N THR A 133 -11.63 -12.32 -1.68
CA THR A 133 -12.73 -11.91 -0.80
C THR A 133 -13.00 -10.41 -0.84
N PHE A 134 -11.99 -9.57 -1.11
CA PHE A 134 -12.19 -8.14 -1.31
C PHE A 134 -13.00 -7.85 -2.57
N VAL A 135 -12.75 -8.58 -3.66
CA VAL A 135 -13.57 -8.48 -4.88
C VAL A 135 -15.02 -8.89 -4.61
N ALA A 136 -15.23 -9.99 -3.86
CA ALA A 136 -16.57 -10.39 -3.44
C ALA A 136 -17.26 -9.32 -2.58
N LEU A 137 -16.54 -8.70 -1.64
CA LEU A 137 -17.05 -7.60 -0.83
C LEU A 137 -17.45 -6.39 -1.69
N CYS A 138 -16.70 -6.07 -2.76
CA CYS A 138 -17.06 -5.00 -3.69
C CYS A 138 -18.39 -5.23 -4.42
N TYR A 139 -18.79 -6.48 -4.64
CA TYR A 139 -20.10 -6.79 -5.22
C TYR A 139 -21.25 -6.69 -4.22
N VAL A 140 -20.96 -6.91 -2.92
CA VAL A 140 -21.98 -6.91 -1.86
C VAL A 140 -22.17 -5.52 -1.24
N ARG A 141 -21.15 -4.65 -1.31
CA ARG A 141 -21.18 -3.25 -0.86
C ARG A 141 -22.19 -2.43 -1.66
#